data_AF-R7NI74-F1
#
_entry.id   AF-R7NI74-F1
#
_cell.length_a   1.000
_cell.length_b   1.000
_cell.length_c   1.000
_cell.angle_alpha   90.00
_cell.angle_beta   90.00
_cell.angle_gamma   90.00
#
_symmetry.space_group_name_H-M   'P 1'
#
loop_
_entity.id
_entity.type
_entity.pdbx_description
1 polymer ?
#
loop_
_entity_poly.entity_id
_entity_poly.type
_entity_poly.pdbx_seq_one_letter_code
_entity_poly.pdbx_strand_id
1 'polypeptide(L)'
;MIKDYVDLRRNEKFERKIRIACDFHSAKYEFTQGRILNVDRTNVSFIEPHRFLIKLNGKKILLLYFDEDNMFLYNRKMPIDMKKLNLILDTMKEAA
;
A
#
# COMPACT_ATOMS: atom_id res chain seq x y z
N MET A 1 5.44 -26.11 -1.56
CA MET A 1 4.03 -25.65 -1.55
C MET A 1 3.84 -24.72 -0.36
N ILE A 2 2.86 -23.82 -0.39
CA ILE A 2 2.50 -23.01 0.80
C ILE A 2 1.85 -23.94 1.83
N LYS A 3 2.31 -23.89 3.07
CA LYS A 3 1.79 -24.68 4.19
C LYS A 3 0.55 -24.04 4.78
N ASP A 4 0.67 -22.76 5.13
CA ASP A 4 -0.38 -21.94 5.72
C ASP A 4 -0.09 -20.45 5.44
N TYR A 5 -1.03 -19.59 5.83
CA TYR A 5 -0.82 -18.15 5.87
C TYR A 5 -1.38 -17.56 7.15
N VAL A 6 -0.80 -16.44 7.57
CA VAL A 6 -1.34 -15.58 8.61
C VAL A 6 -1.46 -14.17 8.09
N ASP A 7 -2.39 -13.42 8.65
CA ASP A 7 -2.58 -12.03 8.28
C ASP A 7 -1.39 -11.17 8.75
N LEU A 8 -0.89 -10.31 7.87
CA LEU A 8 0.16 -9.36 8.23
C LEU A 8 -0.44 -8.33 9.20
N ARG A 9 0.30 -8.03 10.27
CA ARG A 9 -0.16 -7.07 11.28
C ARG A 9 -0.37 -5.69 10.64
N ARG A 10 -1.53 -5.10 10.94
CA ARG A 10 -1.92 -3.77 10.46
C ARG A 10 -1.36 -2.66 11.33
N ASN A 11 -1.21 -1.49 10.72
CA ASN A 11 -0.92 -0.25 11.42
C ASN A 11 -2.02 0.76 11.08
N GLU A 12 -3.12 0.68 11.83
CA GLU A 12 -4.32 1.46 11.55
C GLU A 12 -4.10 2.98 11.63
N LYS A 13 -3.14 3.42 12.47
CA LYS A 13 -2.77 4.84 12.58
C LYS A 13 -2.10 5.32 11.30
N PHE A 14 -1.17 4.54 10.75
CA PHE A 14 -0.53 4.85 9.47
C PHE A 14 -1.52 4.77 8.30
N GLU A 15 -2.33 3.71 8.26
CA GLU A 15 -3.41 3.54 7.28
C GLU A 15 -4.40 4.72 7.31
N ARG A 16 -4.71 5.25 8.49
CA ARG A 16 -5.55 6.45 8.63
C ARG A 16 -4.89 7.68 7.99
N LYS A 17 -3.57 7.85 8.11
CA LYS A 17 -2.86 8.96 7.43
C LYS A 17 -2.99 8.85 5.90
N ILE A 18 -2.85 7.65 5.34
CA ILE A 18 -3.03 7.40 3.90
C ILE A 18 -4.47 7.71 3.47
N ARG A 19 -5.46 7.27 4.24
CA ARG A 19 -6.88 7.56 3.97
C ARG A 19 -7.18 9.05 3.98
N ILE A 20 -6.71 9.78 5.00
CA ILE A 20 -6.87 11.24 5.08
C ILE A 20 -6.25 11.93 3.87
N ALA A 21 -5.07 11.50 3.42
CA ALA A 21 -4.46 12.04 2.20
C ALA A 21 -5.33 11.78 0.97
N CYS A 22 -5.89 10.58 0.81
CA CYS A 22 -6.80 10.28 -0.30
C CYS A 22 -8.08 11.14 -0.23
N ASP A 23 -8.70 11.23 0.95
CA ASP A 23 -9.93 11.99 1.19
C ASP A 23 -9.74 13.49 0.89
N PHE A 24 -8.61 14.08 1.30
CA PHE A 24 -8.25 15.47 0.99
C PHE A 24 -8.20 15.75 -0.52
N HIS A 25 -7.75 14.78 -1.31
CA HIS A 25 -7.70 14.89 -2.77
C HIS A 25 -8.97 14.38 -3.47
N SER A 26 -10.01 13.99 -2.73
CA SER A 26 -11.22 13.34 -3.26
C SER A 26 -10.93 12.06 -4.06
N ALA A 27 -9.83 11.37 -3.71
CA ALA A 27 -9.44 10.10 -4.31
C ALA A 27 -10.18 8.94 -3.64
N LYS A 28 -10.72 8.02 -4.44
CA LYS A 28 -11.30 6.77 -3.93
C LYS A 28 -10.18 5.78 -3.63
N TYR A 29 -10.34 4.94 -2.62
CA TYR A 29 -9.36 3.91 -2.29
C TYR A 29 -10.01 2.60 -1.86
N GLU A 30 -9.30 1.50 -2.10
CA GLU A 30 -9.64 0.16 -1.61
C GLU A 30 -8.42 -0.40 -0.88
N PHE A 31 -8.59 -0.77 0.39
CA PHE A 31 -7.55 -1.37 1.21
C PHE A 31 -7.62 -2.90 1.15
N THR A 32 -6.47 -3.56 1.03
CA THR A 32 -6.36 -5.01 1.18
C THR A 32 -5.22 -5.35 2.12
N GLN A 33 -5.54 -6.10 3.17
CA GLN A 33 -4.56 -6.55 4.16
C GLN A 33 -3.56 -7.54 3.53
N GLY A 34 -2.30 -7.36 3.87
CA GLY A 34 -1.20 -8.25 3.49
C GLY A 34 -1.20 -9.55 4.28
N ARG A 35 -0.34 -10.48 3.89
CA ARG A 35 -0.25 -11.83 4.47
C ARG A 35 1.20 -12.28 4.58
N ILE A 36 1.46 -13.15 5.54
CA ILE A 36 2.70 -13.90 5.65
C ILE A 36 2.40 -15.32 5.22
N LEU A 37 3.02 -15.77 4.13
CA LEU A 37 2.87 -17.11 3.57
C LEU A 37 4.02 -17.98 4.05
N ASN A 38 3.74 -19.05 4.79
CA ASN A 38 4.76 -19.96 5.29
C ASN A 38 5.00 -21.10 4.29
N VAL A 39 6.25 -21.34 3.93
CA VAL A 39 6.62 -22.36 2.95
C VAL A 39 6.82 -23.70 3.65
N ASP A 40 6.14 -24.74 3.17
CA ASP A 40 6.18 -26.06 3.78
C ASP A 40 7.61 -26.64 3.82
N ARG A 41 7.93 -27.32 4.92
CA ARG A 41 9.23 -27.97 5.19
C ARG A 41 10.44 -27.05 5.12
N THR A 42 10.25 -25.75 5.31
CA THR A 42 11.34 -24.77 5.38
C THR A 42 11.10 -23.79 6.53
N ASN A 43 12.13 -23.03 6.89
CA ASN A 43 12.05 -21.88 7.80
C ASN A 43 11.87 -20.54 7.03
N VAL A 44 11.41 -20.61 5.78
CA VAL A 44 11.26 -19.45 4.90
C VAL A 44 9.78 -19.07 4.79
N SER A 45 9.53 -17.76 4.88
CA SER A 45 8.21 -17.18 4.67
C SER A 45 8.29 -16.04 3.67
N PHE A 46 7.21 -15.81 2.93
CA PHE A 46 7.05 -14.66 2.04
C PHE A 46 6.06 -13.67 2.64
N ILE A 47 6.33 -12.38 2.47
CA ILE A 47 5.41 -11.32 2.88
C ILE A 47 4.73 -10.74 1.63
N GLU A 48 3.42 -10.88 1.57
CA GLU A 48 2.57 -10.07 0.71
C GLU A 48 2.26 -8.74 1.42
N PRO A 49 2.62 -7.60 0.83
CA PRO A 49 2.41 -6.30 1.48
C PRO A 49 0.93 -5.95 1.58
N HIS A 50 0.63 -5.03 2.50
CA HIS A 50 -0.64 -4.31 2.50
C HIS A 50 -0.77 -3.45 1.24
N ARG A 51 -2.01 -3.26 0.76
CA ARG A 51 -2.28 -2.58 -0.51
C ARG A 51 -3.35 -1.52 -0.35
N PHE A 52 -3.11 -0.35 -0.96
CA PHE A 52 -4.14 0.63 -1.29
C PHE A 52 -4.23 0.79 -2.80
N LEU A 53 -5.36 0.43 -3.39
CA LEU A 53 -5.69 0.76 -4.77
C LEU A 53 -6.38 2.13 -4.77
N ILE A 54 -5.65 3.18 -5.17
CA ILE A 54 -6.13 4.57 -5.16
C ILE A 54 -6.56 4.96 -6.58
N LYS A 55 -7.73 5.58 -6.71
CA LYS A 55 -8.36 5.98 -7.97
C LYS A 55 -8.73 7.46 -7.90
N LEU A 56 -8.25 8.25 -8.85
CA LEU A 56 -8.54 9.69 -8.96
C LEU A 56 -8.57 10.09 -10.43
N ASN A 57 -9.62 10.80 -10.87
CA ASN A 57 -9.78 11.32 -12.23
C ASN A 57 -9.47 10.28 -13.33
N GLY A 58 -10.04 9.08 -13.20
CA GLY A 58 -9.85 7.97 -14.15
C GLY A 58 -8.49 7.24 -14.07
N LYS A 59 -7.51 7.80 -13.35
CA LYS A 59 -6.19 7.20 -13.12
C LYS A 59 -6.20 6.30 -11.88
N LYS A 60 -5.30 5.32 -11.86
CA LYS A 60 -5.17 4.36 -10.75
C LYS A 60 -3.71 4.19 -10.35
N ILE A 61 -3.43 4.17 -9.06
CA ILE A 61 -2.12 3.81 -8.52
C ILE A 61 -2.26 2.70 -7.47
N LEU A 62 -1.28 1.81 -7.43
CA LEU A 62 -1.18 0.79 -6.40
C LEU A 62 -0.07 1.20 -5.43
N LEU A 63 -0.47 1.48 -4.19
CA LEU A 63 0.41 1.77 -3.08
C LEU A 63 0.57 0.50 -2.25
N LEU A 64 1.82 0.08 -2.04
CA LEU A 64 2.20 -1.08 -1.25
C LEU A 64 2.87 -0.58 0.02
N TYR A 65 2.60 -1.19 1.17
CA TYR A 65 3.45 -0.98 2.34
C TYR A 65 3.61 -2.23 3.18
N PHE A 66 4.75 -2.34 3.85
CA PHE A 66 5.04 -3.37 4.84
C PHE A 66 4.93 -2.82 6.26
N ASP A 67 5.40 -1.58 6.45
CA ASP A 67 5.37 -0.79 7.70
C ASP A 67 5.39 0.72 7.35
N GLU A 68 5.59 1.60 8.35
CA GLU A 68 5.60 3.07 8.13
C GLU A 68 6.81 3.57 7.32
N ASP A 69 7.93 2.83 7.33
CA ASP A 69 9.17 3.21 6.65
C ASP A 69 9.26 2.60 5.23
N ASN A 70 8.51 1.52 5.01
CA ASN A 70 8.53 0.71 3.79
C ASN A 70 7.23 0.87 2.98
N MET A 71 7.05 2.05 2.38
CA MET A 71 5.96 2.33 1.44
C MET A 71 6.48 2.50 0.02
N PHE A 72 5.81 1.90 -0.95
CA PHE A 72 6.25 1.83 -2.34
C PHE A 72 5.07 2.00 -3.29
N LEU A 73 5.33 2.45 -4.51
CA LEU A 73 4.42 2.19 -5.62
C LEU A 73 4.63 0.75 -6.13
N TYR A 74 3.95 0.37 -7.22
CA TYR A 74 4.14 -0.93 -7.88
C TYR A 74 5.63 -1.33 -8.04
N ASN A 75 6.54 -0.36 -8.23
CA ASN A 75 7.97 -0.58 -8.23
C ASN A 75 8.59 -0.52 -6.82
N ARG A 76 8.99 -1.68 -6.29
CA ARG A 76 9.62 -1.85 -4.97
C ARG A 76 11.05 -1.30 -4.85
N LYS A 77 11.66 -0.79 -5.93
CA LYS A 77 13.02 -0.22 -5.88
C LYS A 77 13.04 1.23 -5.40
N MET A 78 11.90 1.90 -5.36
CA MET A 78 11.81 3.30 -4.98
C MET A 78 10.81 3.46 -3.83
N PRO A 79 11.28 3.44 -2.57
CA PRO A 79 10.43 3.79 -1.45
C PRO A 79 9.93 5.23 -1.62
N ILE A 80 8.73 5.48 -1.14
CA ILE A 80 8.09 6.78 -1.12
C ILE A 80 7.57 7.05 0.28
N ASP A 81 7.52 8.32 0.67
CA ASP A 81 6.94 8.75 1.93
C ASP A 81 5.56 9.41 1.70
N MET A 82 4.93 9.85 2.79
CA MET A 82 3.65 10.55 2.72
C MET A 82 3.73 11.85 1.92
N LYS A 83 4.88 12.56 1.92
CA LYS A 83 5.05 13.79 1.15
C LYS A 83 4.98 13.50 -0.34
N LYS A 84 5.69 12.46 -0.79
CA LYS A 84 5.71 12.03 -2.18
C LYS A 84 4.36 11.44 -2.61
N LEU A 85 3.64 10.76 -1.72
CA LEU A 85 2.26 10.34 -1.99
C LEU A 85 1.34 11.54 -2.26
N ASN A 86 1.38 12.57 -1.41
CA ASN A 86 0.58 13.79 -1.64
C ASN A 86 0.92 14.44 -2.98
N LEU A 87 2.21 14.62 -3.29
CA LEU A 87 2.65 15.18 -4.57
C LEU A 87 2.11 14.41 -5.78
N ILE A 88 2.07 13.08 -5.70
CA ILE A 88 1.49 12.24 -6.76
C ILE A 88 -0.01 12.51 -6.90
N LEU A 89 -0.75 12.60 -5.78
CA LEU A 89 -2.18 12.87 -5.79
C LEU A 89 -2.49 14.28 -6.34
N ASP A 90 -1.70 15.29 -5.98
CA ASP A 90 -1.77 16.64 -6.56
C ASP A 90 -1.59 16.59 -8.08
N THR A 91 -0.54 15.94 -8.55
CA THR A 91 -0.24 15.79 -9.99
C THR A 91 -1.37 15.04 -10.72
N MET A 92 -1.93 14.01 -10.10
CA MET A 92 -3.06 13.27 -10.67
C MET A 92 -4.32 14.14 -10.80
N LYS A 93 -4.52 15.06 -9.86
CA LYS A 93 -5.65 16.00 -9.81
C LYS A 93 -5.54 17.08 -10.88
N GLU A 94 -4.37 17.69 -11.06
CA GLU A 94 -4.13 18.79 -12.01
C GLU A 94 -4.20 18.35 -13.48
N ALA A 95 -3.80 17.11 -13.77
CA ALA A 95 -3.81 16.58 -15.13
C ALA A 95 -5.20 16.03 -15.55
N ALA A 96 -6.29 16.67 -15.12
CA ALA A 96 -7.68 16.29 -15.37
C ALA A 96 -8.51 17.46 -15.88
#